data_AF-A0A382X207-F1
#
_entry.id   AF-A0A382X207-F1
#
_cell.length_a   1.000
_cell.length_b   1.000
_cell.length_c   1.000
_cell.angle_alpha   90.00
_cell.angle_beta   90.00
_cell.angle_gamma   90.00
#
_symmetry.space_group_name_H-M   'P 1'
#
loop_
_entity.id
_entity.type
_entity.pdbx_description
1 polymer ?
#
loop_
_entity_poly.entity_id
_entity_poly.type
_entity_poly.pdbx_seq_one_letter_code
_entity_poly.pdbx_strand_id
1 'polypeptide(L)'
;YDNFFIGNVDGYDGYSTVNDGTNNYYYHTNTSYNLRQNSDVIEWKDATDKGMIIVNSAGNDGIEFAAEPGIYTTAVDSNGDLILSGRMIIVGSVNNNGTMSVWSNKAGHFCQTVTRDDNNNVTGCADVYETKNYYIVAPGETINSLDSDSDTDTQVRSGTSMAAPHVTGAIAILKQAWPQLNADQIISLLFTTATDLGDPGIDEVYGNGMLNLDAATDPQGTSTISSSSGTASLSSTSMVTSSTIGDSLSSISAFDSTMIVDSYNRDYYVDLN
;
A
#
# COMPACT_ATOMS: atom_id res chain seq x y z
N TYR A 1 -5.87 -24.66 10.46
CA TYR A 1 -5.91 -23.26 10.91
C TYR A 1 -6.26 -22.34 9.71
N ASP A 2 -7.13 -22.80 8.81
CA ASP A 2 -7.14 -22.32 7.42
C ASP A 2 -8.56 -22.02 6.88
N ASN A 3 -9.48 -21.68 7.79
CA ASN A 3 -10.86 -21.30 7.43
C ASN A 3 -11.15 -19.82 7.73
N PHE A 4 -10.16 -19.05 8.22
CA PHE A 4 -10.34 -17.63 8.56
C PHE A 4 -10.10 -16.68 7.37
N PHE A 5 -9.43 -17.17 6.31
CA PHE A 5 -9.09 -16.36 5.12
C PHE A 5 -9.61 -16.95 3.79
N ILE A 6 -10.17 -18.16 3.81
CA ILE A 6 -10.85 -18.76 2.65
C ILE A 6 -12.35 -18.49 2.79
N GLY A 7 -12.72 -17.21 2.75
CA GLY A 7 -14.06 -16.87 2.30
C GLY A 7 -14.09 -17.13 0.81
N ASN A 8 -14.93 -18.06 0.34
CA ASN A 8 -15.32 -18.08 -1.07
C ASN A 8 -15.80 -16.67 -1.42
N VAL A 9 -15.00 -15.93 -2.18
CA VAL A 9 -15.44 -14.70 -2.83
C VAL A 9 -16.32 -15.17 -3.98
N ASP A 10 -17.55 -15.56 -3.67
CA ASP A 10 -18.58 -15.77 -4.67
C ASP A 10 -18.78 -14.43 -5.38
N GLY A 11 -18.45 -14.46 -6.67
CA GLY A 11 -18.30 -13.29 -7.52
C GLY A 11 -19.52 -12.38 -7.49
N TYR A 12 -19.21 -11.09 -7.60
CA TYR A 12 -20.17 -10.03 -7.93
C TYR A 12 -21.24 -10.53 -8.91
N ASP A 13 -22.48 -10.65 -8.44
CA ASP A 13 -23.64 -10.99 -9.27
C ASP A 13 -24.08 -9.74 -10.06
N GLY A 14 -23.23 -9.35 -11.03
CA GLY A 14 -23.42 -8.20 -11.90
C GLY A 14 -23.08 -6.84 -11.27
N TYR A 15 -22.34 -6.02 -12.02
CA TYR A 15 -22.19 -4.58 -11.76
C TYR A 15 -22.72 -3.78 -12.96
N SER A 16 -23.11 -2.54 -12.70
CA SER A 16 -23.46 -1.56 -13.73
C SER A 16 -22.37 -0.52 -13.85
N THR A 17 -22.30 0.10 -15.03
CA THR A 17 -21.37 1.19 -15.30
C THR A 17 -22.15 2.41 -15.76
N VAL A 18 -21.81 3.57 -15.21
CA VAL A 18 -22.20 4.87 -15.74
C VAL A 18 -20.95 5.64 -16.14
N ASN A 19 -21.05 6.43 -17.21
CA ASN A 19 -20.01 7.35 -17.64
C ASN A 19 -20.57 8.78 -17.56
N ASP A 20 -19.87 9.68 -16.86
CA ASP A 20 -20.30 11.10 -16.72
C ASP A 20 -19.73 12.02 -17.82
N GLY A 21 -19.12 11.44 -18.86
CA GLY A 21 -18.37 12.11 -19.91
C GLY A 21 -16.87 12.15 -19.65
N THR A 22 -16.41 11.90 -18.42
CA THR A 22 -14.99 11.94 -18.03
C THR A 22 -14.56 10.64 -17.37
N ASN A 23 -15.34 10.15 -16.40
CA ASN A 23 -15.02 8.99 -15.57
C ASN A 23 -16.03 7.87 -15.77
N ASN A 24 -15.57 6.63 -15.61
CA ASN A 24 -16.43 5.47 -15.48
C ASN A 24 -16.63 5.16 -14.01
N TYR A 25 -17.88 5.00 -13.58
CA TYR A 25 -18.23 4.55 -12.23
C TYR A 25 -18.88 3.19 -12.27
N TYR A 26 -18.37 2.27 -11.47
CA TYR A 26 -18.87 0.90 -11.32
C TYR A 26 -19.70 0.82 -10.04
N TYR A 27 -20.91 0.26 -10.10
CA TYR A 27 -21.82 0.23 -8.95
C TYR A 27 -22.79 -0.94 -9.02
N HIS A 28 -23.40 -1.27 -7.88
CA HIS A 28 -24.40 -2.33 -7.81
C HIS A 28 -25.81 -1.78 -8.11
N THR A 29 -26.60 -2.50 -8.92
CA THR A 29 -27.96 -2.04 -9.32
C THR A 29 -28.91 -1.93 -8.14
N ASN A 30 -28.78 -2.83 -7.16
CA ASN A 30 -29.46 -2.73 -5.88
C ASN A 30 -28.62 -1.90 -4.92
N THR A 31 -28.89 -0.60 -4.88
CA THR A 31 -28.20 0.37 -4.01
C THR A 31 -28.63 0.29 -2.55
N SER A 32 -29.57 -0.59 -2.19
CA SER A 32 -29.88 -0.89 -0.79
C SER A 32 -28.92 -1.92 -0.17
N TYR A 33 -28.10 -2.58 -1.00
CA TYR A 33 -27.10 -3.53 -0.55
C TYR A 33 -25.79 -2.79 -0.31
N ASN A 34 -25.50 -2.44 0.95
CA ASN A 34 -24.22 -1.85 1.32
C ASN A 34 -23.21 -2.97 1.57
N LEU A 35 -22.39 -3.27 0.56
CA LEU A 35 -21.39 -4.34 0.66
C LEU A 35 -20.32 -4.03 1.71
N ARG A 36 -20.16 -2.77 2.14
CA ARG A 36 -19.25 -2.35 3.23
C ARG A 36 -19.78 -2.66 4.63
N GLN A 37 -21.05 -3.07 4.80
CA GLN A 37 -21.64 -3.43 6.09
C GLN A 37 -21.68 -4.95 6.33
N ASN A 38 -20.70 -5.67 5.79
CA ASN A 38 -20.50 -7.06 6.14
C ASN A 38 -19.94 -7.18 7.58
N SER A 39 -20.35 -8.21 8.33
CA SER A 39 -19.82 -8.51 9.67
C SER A 39 -18.29 -8.56 9.67
N ASP A 40 -17.70 -9.00 8.57
CA ASP A 40 -16.25 -9.13 8.41
C ASP A 40 -15.53 -7.78 8.57
N VAL A 41 -16.10 -6.68 8.08
CA VAL A 41 -15.47 -5.34 8.21
C VAL A 41 -15.38 -4.92 9.68
N ILE A 42 -16.41 -5.26 10.46
CA ILE A 42 -16.45 -4.97 11.90
C ILE A 42 -15.47 -5.88 12.65
N GLU A 43 -15.33 -7.16 12.26
CA GLU A 43 -14.35 -8.07 12.84
C GLU A 43 -12.91 -7.62 12.56
N TRP A 44 -12.65 -7.17 11.33
CA TRP A 44 -11.33 -6.70 10.91
C TRP A 44 -10.94 -5.38 11.56
N LYS A 45 -11.93 -4.57 11.95
CA LYS A 45 -11.72 -3.35 12.73
C LYS A 45 -10.91 -3.61 14.00
N ASP A 46 -11.22 -4.68 14.74
CA ASP A 46 -10.51 -5.01 15.99
C ASP A 46 -9.01 -5.28 15.75
N ALA A 47 -8.67 -5.91 14.61
CA ALA A 47 -7.28 -6.10 14.20
C ALA A 47 -6.61 -4.76 13.85
N THR A 48 -7.27 -3.93 13.04
CA THR A 48 -6.71 -2.63 12.64
C THR A 48 -6.56 -1.67 13.83
N ASP A 49 -7.48 -1.68 14.80
CA ASP A 49 -7.41 -0.88 16.02
C ASP A 49 -6.19 -1.24 16.89
N LYS A 50 -5.76 -2.52 16.83
CA LYS A 50 -4.55 -3.02 17.49
C LYS A 50 -3.26 -2.74 16.70
N GLY A 51 -3.36 -2.00 15.59
CA GLY A 51 -2.23 -1.63 14.74
C GLY A 51 -1.79 -2.73 13.77
N MET A 52 -2.65 -3.70 13.46
CA MET A 52 -2.39 -4.64 12.38
C MET A 52 -2.69 -4.00 11.01
N ILE A 53 -1.90 -4.38 10.02
CA ILE A 53 -2.14 -4.07 8.61
C ILE A 53 -2.74 -5.31 7.96
N ILE A 54 -3.86 -5.13 7.26
CA ILE A 54 -4.52 -6.19 6.50
C ILE A 54 -4.06 -6.09 5.05
N VAL A 55 -3.67 -7.22 4.44
CA VAL A 55 -3.24 -7.28 3.04
C VAL A 55 -4.10 -8.28 2.31
N ASN A 56 -4.78 -7.86 1.25
CA ASN A 56 -5.62 -8.73 0.44
C ASN A 56 -5.25 -8.64 -1.05
N SER A 57 -5.40 -9.75 -1.75
CA SER A 57 -5.29 -9.79 -3.21
C SER A 57 -6.47 -9.08 -3.88
N ALA A 58 -6.23 -8.39 -5.00
CA ALA A 58 -7.26 -7.64 -5.73
C ALA A 58 -8.33 -8.51 -6.42
N GLY A 59 -8.02 -9.78 -6.69
CA GLY A 59 -8.82 -10.70 -7.49
C GLY A 59 -8.27 -10.90 -8.90
N ASN A 60 -8.74 -11.95 -9.59
CA ASN A 60 -8.13 -12.48 -10.82
C ASN A 60 -9.10 -12.51 -12.02
N ASP A 61 -10.05 -11.58 -12.07
CA ASP A 61 -11.13 -11.54 -13.08
C ASP A 61 -10.84 -10.55 -14.22
N GLY A 62 -9.78 -9.75 -14.11
CA GLY A 62 -9.40 -8.74 -15.10
C GLY A 62 -10.36 -7.55 -15.16
N ILE A 63 -11.10 -7.28 -14.08
CA ILE A 63 -12.06 -6.17 -14.00
C ILE A 63 -11.38 -4.85 -13.59
N GLU A 64 -12.11 -3.74 -13.76
CA GLU A 64 -11.58 -2.37 -13.63
C GLU A 64 -11.45 -1.87 -12.18
N PHE A 65 -11.73 -2.69 -11.19
CA PHE A 65 -11.66 -2.35 -9.77
C PHE A 65 -11.35 -3.58 -8.92
N ALA A 66 -10.85 -3.36 -7.70
CA ALA A 66 -10.61 -4.44 -6.75
C ALA A 66 -11.94 -5.08 -6.31
N ALA A 67 -12.07 -6.38 -6.52
CA ALA A 67 -13.22 -7.16 -6.08
C ALA A 67 -13.24 -7.31 -4.56
N GLU A 68 -14.32 -7.87 -4.01
CA GLU A 68 -14.38 -8.22 -2.58
C GLU A 68 -13.19 -9.09 -2.16
N PRO A 69 -12.57 -8.82 -1.00
CA PRO A 69 -12.96 -7.83 0.03
C PRO A 69 -12.44 -6.40 -0.22
N GLY A 70 -11.84 -6.09 -1.36
CA GLY A 70 -11.16 -4.83 -1.65
C GLY A 70 -12.01 -3.57 -1.45
N ILE A 71 -13.30 -3.65 -1.69
CA ILE A 71 -14.27 -2.58 -1.42
C ILE A 71 -14.37 -2.17 0.06
N TYR A 72 -13.91 -3.00 1.00
CA TYR A 72 -13.93 -2.71 2.44
C TYR A 72 -12.90 -1.64 2.83
N THR A 73 -11.89 -1.39 1.99
CA THR A 73 -10.93 -0.28 2.15
C THR A 73 -11.58 1.08 2.32
N THR A 74 -12.77 1.25 1.75
CA THR A 74 -13.53 2.51 1.73
C THR A 74 -14.76 2.48 2.63
N ALA A 75 -14.85 1.48 3.53
CA ALA A 75 -15.91 1.38 4.51
C ALA A 75 -15.83 2.51 5.54
N VAL A 76 -16.94 3.24 5.73
CA VAL A 76 -17.03 4.38 6.66
C VAL A 76 -18.09 4.15 7.73
N ASP A 77 -17.86 4.70 8.92
CA ASP A 77 -18.81 4.72 10.03
C ASP A 77 -19.90 5.80 9.84
N SER A 78 -20.76 5.98 10.85
CA SER A 78 -21.84 6.99 10.81
C SER A 78 -21.34 8.45 10.76
N ASN A 79 -20.08 8.69 11.12
CA ASN A 79 -19.45 10.01 11.07
C ASN A 79 -18.73 10.26 9.73
N GLY A 80 -18.59 9.23 8.89
CA GLY A 80 -17.85 9.29 7.64
C GLY A 80 -16.36 8.94 7.78
N ASP A 81 -15.93 8.43 8.94
CA ASP A 81 -14.55 8.02 9.19
C ASP A 81 -14.32 6.57 8.74
N LEU A 82 -13.13 6.28 8.20
CA LEU A 82 -12.80 4.93 7.74
C LEU A 82 -12.81 3.92 8.89
N ILE A 83 -13.62 2.87 8.75
CA ILE A 83 -13.75 1.81 9.77
C ILE A 83 -12.40 1.13 10.00
N LEU A 84 -11.68 0.79 8.93
CA LEU A 84 -10.38 0.12 8.98
C LEU A 84 -9.21 1.10 9.15
N SER A 85 -9.46 2.39 9.39
CA SER A 85 -8.45 3.44 9.56
C SER A 85 -7.44 3.54 8.40
N GLY A 86 -7.81 3.11 7.19
CA GLY A 86 -6.90 3.04 6.04
C GLY A 86 -5.82 1.96 6.14
N ARG A 87 -5.97 0.98 7.05
CA ARG A 87 -4.98 -0.08 7.33
C ARG A 87 -5.18 -1.38 6.56
N MET A 88 -5.98 -1.32 5.49
CA MET A 88 -6.16 -2.41 4.55
C MET A 88 -5.51 -2.05 3.23
N ILE A 89 -4.60 -2.89 2.74
CA ILE A 89 -3.91 -2.74 1.45
C ILE A 89 -4.43 -3.79 0.49
N ILE A 90 -4.78 -3.37 -0.72
CA ILE A 90 -5.12 -4.27 -1.83
C ILE A 90 -3.95 -4.41 -2.78
N VAL A 91 -3.68 -5.65 -3.20
CA VAL A 91 -2.51 -5.98 -3.99
C VAL A 91 -2.89 -6.52 -5.37
N GLY A 92 -2.54 -5.76 -6.39
CA GLY A 92 -2.58 -6.16 -7.80
C GLY A 92 -1.34 -6.92 -8.25
N SER A 93 -1.47 -7.57 -9.40
CA SER A 93 -0.37 -8.31 -10.03
C SER A 93 0.20 -7.57 -11.22
N VAL A 94 1.53 -7.47 -11.24
CA VAL A 94 2.31 -7.14 -12.43
C VAL A 94 3.20 -8.31 -12.84
N ASN A 95 3.58 -8.30 -14.11
CA ASN A 95 4.60 -9.20 -14.64
C ASN A 95 6.02 -8.65 -14.38
N ASN A 96 7.04 -9.38 -14.84
CA ASN A 96 8.45 -9.02 -14.63
C ASN A 96 8.88 -7.69 -15.29
N ASN A 97 8.04 -7.11 -16.16
CA ASN A 97 8.29 -5.81 -16.79
C ASN A 97 7.48 -4.68 -16.16
N GLY A 98 6.83 -4.92 -15.01
CA GLY A 98 5.94 -3.94 -14.37
C GLY A 98 4.64 -3.71 -15.15
N THR A 99 4.31 -4.54 -16.15
CA THR A 99 3.03 -4.42 -16.84
C THR A 99 1.96 -5.16 -16.05
N MET A 100 0.79 -4.54 -15.87
CA MET A 100 -0.34 -5.20 -15.20
C MET A 100 -0.68 -6.54 -15.84
N SER A 101 -0.81 -7.59 -15.03
CA SER A 101 -1.24 -8.90 -15.50
C SER A 101 -2.69 -8.79 -15.99
N VAL A 102 -2.99 -9.35 -17.17
CA VAL A 102 -4.30 -9.17 -17.85
C VAL A 102 -5.51 -9.65 -17.03
N TRP A 103 -5.30 -10.59 -16.13
CA TRP A 103 -6.30 -11.13 -15.22
C TRP A 103 -6.33 -10.41 -13.87
N SER A 104 -5.36 -9.55 -13.56
CA SER A 104 -5.39 -8.79 -12.30
C SER A 104 -6.56 -7.82 -12.34
N ASN A 105 -7.39 -7.85 -11.29
CA ASN A 105 -8.32 -6.76 -11.04
C ASN A 105 -7.51 -5.49 -10.78
N LYS A 106 -7.94 -4.37 -11.36
CA LYS A 106 -7.23 -3.07 -11.30
C LYS A 106 -7.50 -2.34 -9.99
N ALA A 107 -6.77 -1.25 -9.75
CA ALA A 107 -6.91 -0.43 -8.56
C ALA A 107 -8.34 0.09 -8.38
N GLY A 108 -8.80 0.89 -9.36
CA GLY A 108 -10.20 1.28 -9.55
C GLY A 108 -10.93 1.83 -8.33
N HIS A 109 -12.24 1.98 -8.51
CA HIS A 109 -13.15 2.14 -7.39
C HIS A 109 -14.53 1.56 -7.69
N PHE A 110 -15.05 0.78 -6.74
CA PHE A 110 -16.44 0.35 -6.78
C PHE A 110 -17.29 1.30 -5.94
N CYS A 111 -18.15 2.05 -6.62
CA CYS A 111 -19.01 3.03 -6.02
C CYS A 111 -20.16 2.38 -5.25
N GLN A 112 -20.23 2.66 -3.94
CA GLN A 112 -21.32 2.20 -3.07
C GLN A 112 -22.40 3.26 -2.93
N THR A 113 -22.01 4.55 -2.90
CA THR A 113 -22.95 5.68 -2.79
C THR A 113 -23.04 6.40 -4.13
N VAL A 114 -24.09 6.11 -4.92
CA VAL A 114 -24.27 6.74 -6.24
C VAL A 114 -24.98 8.09 -6.16
N THR A 115 -24.64 9.03 -7.05
CA THR A 115 -25.42 10.24 -7.30
C THR A 115 -26.50 9.99 -8.35
N ARG A 116 -27.62 10.70 -8.28
CA ARG A 116 -28.75 10.56 -9.20
C ARG A 116 -29.29 11.90 -9.69
N ASP A 117 -29.84 11.91 -10.90
CA ASP A 117 -30.60 13.05 -11.45
C ASP A 117 -32.07 13.07 -10.96
N ASP A 118 -32.82 14.11 -11.35
CA ASP A 118 -34.24 14.27 -11.02
C ASP A 118 -35.14 13.15 -11.58
N ASN A 119 -34.66 12.41 -12.58
CA ASN A 119 -35.33 11.26 -13.18
C ASN A 119 -34.91 9.93 -12.54
N ASN A 120 -34.14 9.98 -11.44
CA ASN A 120 -33.60 8.84 -10.71
C ASN A 120 -32.57 8.01 -11.50
N ASN A 121 -31.99 8.54 -12.58
CA ASN A 121 -30.87 7.91 -13.27
C ASN A 121 -29.58 8.10 -12.47
N VAL A 122 -28.71 7.10 -12.45
CA VAL A 122 -27.39 7.22 -11.84
C VAL A 122 -26.53 8.15 -12.70
N THR A 123 -25.83 9.10 -12.08
CA THR A 123 -25.00 10.09 -12.77
C THR A 123 -23.54 10.11 -12.33
N GLY A 124 -23.19 9.42 -11.23
CA GLY A 124 -21.82 9.37 -10.74
C GLY A 124 -21.68 8.74 -9.37
N CYS A 125 -20.56 9.03 -8.70
CA CYS A 125 -20.24 8.52 -7.37
C CYS A 125 -20.11 9.64 -6.33
N ALA A 126 -20.63 9.38 -5.12
CA ALA A 126 -20.59 10.26 -3.95
C ALA A 126 -19.71 9.71 -2.82
N ASP A 127 -18.98 8.62 -3.05
CA ASP A 127 -18.06 8.08 -2.05
C ASP A 127 -16.92 9.08 -1.80
N VAL A 128 -16.57 9.25 -0.53
CA VAL A 128 -15.49 10.16 -0.11
C VAL A 128 -14.11 9.53 -0.31
N TYR A 129 -14.02 8.21 -0.17
CA TYR A 129 -12.79 7.44 -0.31
C TYR A 129 -12.88 6.50 -1.51
N GLU A 130 -11.76 6.34 -2.21
CA GLU A 130 -11.61 5.48 -3.38
C GLU A 130 -10.61 4.35 -3.09
N THR A 131 -10.91 3.13 -3.55
CA THR A 131 -10.08 1.95 -3.29
C THR A 131 -8.67 2.06 -3.89
N LYS A 132 -8.51 2.72 -5.04
CA LYS A 132 -7.19 2.99 -5.64
C LYS A 132 -6.18 3.66 -4.69
N ASN A 133 -6.64 4.45 -3.72
CA ASN A 133 -5.78 5.10 -2.73
C ASN A 133 -5.15 4.10 -1.73
N TYR A 134 -5.72 2.91 -1.59
CA TYR A 134 -5.28 1.84 -0.71
C TYR A 134 -4.75 0.63 -1.48
N TYR A 135 -4.38 0.85 -2.74
CA TYR A 135 -3.97 -0.19 -3.67
C TYR A 135 -2.49 -0.04 -4.05
N ILE A 136 -1.80 -1.16 -4.19
CA ILE A 136 -0.42 -1.25 -4.68
C ILE A 136 -0.29 -2.47 -5.58
N VAL A 137 0.67 -2.49 -6.50
CA VAL A 137 0.96 -3.71 -7.28
C VAL A 137 2.27 -4.35 -6.84
N ALA A 138 2.37 -5.66 -7.03
CA ALA A 138 3.60 -6.42 -6.83
C ALA A 138 3.71 -7.56 -7.86
N PRO A 139 4.89 -8.17 -8.02
CA PRO A 139 5.06 -9.31 -8.93
C PRO A 139 4.11 -10.47 -8.57
N GLY A 140 3.27 -10.87 -9.53
CA GLY A 140 2.32 -11.97 -9.34
C GLY A 140 2.23 -12.93 -10.52
N GLU A 141 3.04 -12.74 -11.57
CA GLU A 141 3.11 -13.65 -12.72
C GLU A 141 4.37 -14.51 -12.68
N THR A 142 4.22 -15.81 -12.93
CA THR A 142 5.34 -16.78 -12.99
C THR A 142 6.20 -16.81 -11.72
N ILE A 143 5.55 -16.77 -10.55
CA ILE A 143 6.21 -16.79 -9.25
C ILE A 143 6.52 -18.23 -8.85
N ASN A 144 7.81 -18.55 -8.70
CA ASN A 144 8.23 -19.83 -8.16
C ASN A 144 8.18 -19.80 -6.63
N SER A 145 7.42 -20.70 -6.01
CA SER A 145 7.30 -20.81 -4.55
C SER A 145 7.26 -22.27 -4.11
N LEU A 146 7.24 -22.50 -2.80
CA LEU A 146 7.08 -23.85 -2.23
C LEU A 146 5.74 -24.46 -2.66
N ASP A 147 5.75 -25.77 -2.92
CA ASP A 147 4.53 -26.52 -3.23
C ASP A 147 3.86 -27.03 -1.95
N SER A 148 2.53 -26.99 -1.88
CA SER A 148 1.78 -27.53 -0.73
C SER A 148 1.77 -29.05 -0.69
N ASP A 149 2.01 -29.69 -1.84
CA ASP A 149 1.96 -31.15 -1.98
C ASP A 149 3.33 -31.82 -1.75
N SER A 150 4.38 -31.06 -1.42
CA SER A 150 5.75 -31.56 -1.23
C SER A 150 6.58 -30.70 -0.28
N ASP A 151 7.32 -31.34 0.63
CA ASP A 151 8.22 -30.67 1.57
C ASP A 151 9.52 -30.16 0.92
N THR A 152 9.80 -30.53 -0.33
CA THR A 152 11.07 -30.23 -1.01
C THR A 152 10.93 -29.58 -2.38
N ASP A 153 9.73 -29.64 -2.98
CA ASP A 153 9.54 -29.15 -4.33
C ASP A 153 9.05 -27.70 -4.37
N THR A 154 9.26 -27.08 -5.52
CA THR A 154 8.75 -25.76 -5.84
C THR A 154 7.82 -25.82 -7.04
N GLN A 155 6.84 -24.93 -7.07
CA GLN A 155 5.90 -24.79 -8.17
C GLN A 155 5.79 -23.32 -8.61
N VAL A 156 5.70 -23.13 -9.92
CA VAL A 156 5.44 -21.83 -10.52
C VAL A 156 3.93 -21.60 -10.59
N ARG A 157 3.45 -20.52 -9.95
CA ARG A 157 2.05 -20.09 -10.00
C ARG A 157 1.93 -18.61 -10.35
N SER A 158 0.74 -18.23 -10.80
CA SER A 158 0.39 -16.84 -11.10
C SER A 158 -0.93 -16.49 -10.41
N GLY A 159 -1.01 -15.29 -9.87
CA GLY A 159 -2.21 -14.78 -9.20
C GLY A 159 -1.93 -13.52 -8.40
N THR A 160 -2.96 -12.71 -8.13
CA THR A 160 -2.86 -11.60 -7.17
C THR A 160 -2.59 -12.14 -5.75
N SER A 161 -2.95 -13.41 -5.48
CA SER A 161 -2.55 -14.16 -4.30
C SER A 161 -1.04 -14.40 -4.20
N MET A 162 -0.29 -14.41 -5.31
CA MET A 162 1.17 -14.47 -5.32
C MET A 162 1.80 -13.07 -5.18
N ALA A 163 1.10 -12.01 -5.60
CA ALA A 163 1.53 -10.63 -5.40
C ALA A 163 1.40 -10.19 -3.94
N ALA A 164 0.27 -10.47 -3.29
CA ALA A 164 0.00 -10.12 -1.89
C ALA A 164 1.12 -10.45 -0.88
N PRO A 165 1.70 -11.67 -0.86
CA PRO A 165 2.76 -12.00 0.10
C PRO A 165 4.06 -11.21 -0.09
N HIS A 166 4.33 -10.65 -1.28
CA HIS A 166 5.47 -9.73 -1.46
C HIS A 166 5.29 -8.46 -0.63
N VAL A 167 4.08 -7.88 -0.64
CA VAL A 167 3.74 -6.69 0.16
C VAL A 167 3.74 -7.04 1.65
N THR A 168 3.17 -8.19 2.04
CA THR A 168 3.22 -8.67 3.43
C THR A 168 4.66 -8.86 3.91
N GLY A 169 5.55 -9.42 3.08
CA GLY A 169 6.97 -9.57 3.38
C GLY A 169 7.68 -8.22 3.56
N ALA A 170 7.41 -7.25 2.68
CA ALA A 170 7.95 -5.90 2.81
C ALA A 170 7.51 -5.22 4.13
N ILE A 171 6.23 -5.33 4.50
CA ILE A 171 5.71 -4.85 5.80
C ILE A 171 6.49 -5.48 6.96
N ALA A 172 6.69 -6.80 6.91
CA ALA A 172 7.41 -7.52 7.97
C ALA A 172 8.87 -7.07 8.08
N ILE A 173 9.55 -6.85 6.95
CA ILE A 173 10.93 -6.34 6.92
C ILE A 173 11.00 -4.94 7.52
N LEU A 174 10.12 -4.01 7.10
CA LEU A 174 10.08 -2.65 7.64
C LEU A 174 9.82 -2.65 9.15
N LYS A 175 8.88 -3.49 9.63
CA LYS A 175 8.56 -3.61 11.06
C LYS A 175 9.69 -4.25 11.86
N GLN A 176 10.42 -5.20 11.28
CA GLN A 176 11.56 -5.84 11.93
C GLN A 176 12.74 -4.88 12.04
N ALA A 177 13.05 -4.15 10.97
CA ALA A 177 14.13 -3.17 10.92
C ALA A 177 13.87 -1.99 11.85
N TRP A 178 12.63 -1.50 11.89
CA TRP A 178 12.23 -0.37 12.73
C TRP A 178 10.97 -0.69 13.55
N PRO A 179 11.12 -1.40 14.69
CA PRO A 179 9.99 -1.79 15.54
C PRO A 179 9.16 -0.62 16.08
N GLN A 180 9.72 0.59 16.12
CA GLN A 180 9.05 1.82 16.51
C GLN A 180 8.01 2.31 15.49
N LEU A 181 8.07 1.88 14.23
CA LEU A 181 7.10 2.30 13.22
C LEU A 181 5.71 1.77 13.56
N ASN A 182 4.72 2.67 13.49
CA ASN A 182 3.31 2.27 13.56
C ASN A 182 2.79 1.86 12.16
N ALA A 183 1.58 1.29 12.12
CA ALA A 183 0.97 0.81 10.89
C ALA A 183 0.87 1.90 9.81
N ASP A 184 0.44 3.10 10.20
CA ASP A 184 0.20 4.22 9.29
C ASP A 184 1.51 4.70 8.66
N GLN A 185 2.61 4.71 9.42
CA GLN A 185 3.95 5.01 8.93
C GLN A 185 4.45 3.95 7.93
N ILE A 186 4.21 2.66 8.19
CA ILE A 186 4.61 1.59 7.27
C ILE A 186 3.82 1.68 5.96
N ILE A 187 2.50 1.87 6.03
CA ILE A 187 1.65 2.05 4.85
C ILE A 187 2.11 3.26 4.05
N SER A 188 2.36 4.39 4.73
CA SER A 188 2.86 5.60 4.08
C SER A 188 4.20 5.36 3.40
N LEU A 189 5.13 4.64 4.02
CA LEU A 189 6.41 4.29 3.38
C LEU A 189 6.16 3.49 2.11
N LEU A 190 5.35 2.42 2.17
CA LEU A 190 5.08 1.59 0.99
C LEU A 190 4.46 2.39 -0.16
N PHE A 191 3.49 3.25 0.11
CA PHE A 191 2.79 4.01 -0.92
C PHE A 191 3.63 5.16 -1.48
N THR A 192 4.34 5.90 -0.62
CA THR A 192 5.14 7.06 -1.07
C THR A 192 6.44 6.68 -1.76
N THR A 193 6.93 5.45 -1.56
CA THR A 193 8.16 4.94 -2.17
C THR A 193 7.92 3.94 -3.29
N ALA A 194 6.65 3.57 -3.53
CA ALA A 194 6.28 2.73 -4.67
C ALA A 194 6.77 3.35 -5.99
N THR A 195 7.17 2.49 -6.91
CA THR A 195 7.56 2.91 -8.26
C THR A 195 6.29 3.24 -9.03
N ASP A 196 6.13 4.51 -9.37
CA ASP A 196 5.00 5.00 -10.15
C ASP A 196 4.94 4.31 -11.53
N LEU A 197 3.78 3.78 -11.88
CA LEU A 197 3.51 3.04 -13.11
C LEU A 197 2.21 3.54 -13.74
N GLY A 198 2.17 3.62 -15.06
CA GLY A 198 0.98 4.10 -15.76
C GLY A 198 0.91 5.63 -15.79
N ASP A 199 -0.24 6.17 -15.44
CA ASP A 199 -0.45 7.62 -15.39
C ASP A 199 0.20 8.21 -14.13
N PRO A 200 0.82 9.41 -14.18
CA PRO A 200 1.53 9.96 -13.04
C PRO A 200 0.68 10.09 -11.77
N GLY A 201 1.19 9.58 -10.65
CA GLY A 201 0.53 9.61 -9.35
C GLY A 201 -0.41 8.42 -9.12
N ILE A 202 -1.39 8.60 -8.23
CA ILE A 202 -2.34 7.50 -7.94
C ILE A 202 -3.30 7.35 -9.13
N ASP A 203 -3.30 6.19 -9.77
CA ASP A 203 -4.08 5.91 -10.98
C ASP A 203 -5.07 4.75 -10.81
N GLU A 204 -5.99 4.60 -11.77
CA GLU A 204 -7.04 3.57 -11.76
C GLU A 204 -6.51 2.16 -12.04
N VAL A 205 -5.29 2.02 -12.57
CA VAL A 205 -4.69 0.74 -12.94
C VAL A 205 -3.77 0.26 -11.84
N TYR A 206 -2.74 1.03 -11.48
CA TYR A 206 -1.67 0.60 -10.57
C TYR A 206 -1.83 1.14 -9.14
N GLY A 207 -2.77 2.05 -8.89
CA GLY A 207 -2.98 2.64 -7.57
C GLY A 207 -1.76 3.46 -7.17
N ASN A 208 -1.13 3.14 -6.05
CA ASN A 208 0.12 3.82 -5.64
C ASN A 208 1.35 3.40 -6.45
N GLY A 209 1.23 2.45 -7.38
CA GLY A 209 2.35 1.94 -8.17
C GLY A 209 2.90 0.60 -7.65
N MET A 210 4.09 0.23 -8.11
CA MET A 210 4.72 -1.05 -7.78
C MET A 210 5.53 -0.98 -6.49
N LEU A 211 5.34 -1.96 -5.62
CA LEU A 211 6.14 -2.16 -4.42
C LEU A 211 7.64 -2.01 -4.71
N ASN A 212 8.30 -1.11 -3.98
CA ASN A 212 9.73 -0.89 -4.05
C ASN A 212 10.32 -0.91 -2.63
N LEU A 213 10.76 -2.09 -2.21
CA LEU A 213 11.30 -2.27 -0.86
C LEU A 213 12.62 -1.52 -0.66
N ASP A 214 13.46 -1.45 -1.70
CA ASP A 214 14.75 -0.74 -1.62
C ASP A 214 14.50 0.74 -1.29
N ALA A 215 13.65 1.41 -2.07
CA ALA A 215 13.25 2.79 -1.81
C ALA A 215 12.53 2.95 -0.46
N ALA A 216 11.68 1.99 -0.07
CA ALA A 216 11.03 1.99 1.23
C ALA A 216 12.03 1.90 2.40
N THR A 217 13.19 1.28 2.20
CA THR A 217 14.27 1.18 3.20
C THR A 217 15.27 2.33 3.14
N ASP A 218 15.25 3.17 2.12
CA ASP A 218 16.11 4.36 2.07
C ASP A 218 15.62 5.47 3.01
N PRO A 219 16.51 6.38 3.47
CA PRO A 219 16.12 7.53 4.27
C PRO A 219 15.06 8.40 3.58
N GLN A 220 13.95 8.66 4.26
CA GLN A 220 12.85 9.47 3.70
C GLN A 220 12.74 10.84 4.37
N GLY A 221 12.51 11.86 3.55
CA GLY A 221 12.37 13.25 4.00
C GLY A 221 13.71 13.85 4.46
N THR A 222 13.67 14.63 5.54
CA THR A 222 14.86 15.30 6.08
C THR A 222 15.61 14.39 7.04
N SER A 223 16.87 14.10 6.71
CA SER A 223 17.82 13.45 7.62
C SER A 223 18.34 14.44 8.67
N THR A 224 18.32 14.03 9.93
CA THR A 224 18.75 14.87 11.05
C THR A 224 19.77 14.13 11.92
N ILE A 225 20.69 14.88 12.52
CA ILE A 225 21.60 14.41 13.57
C ILE A 225 21.13 14.92 14.92
N SER A 226 21.20 14.06 15.93
CA SER A 226 20.88 14.43 17.32
C SER A 226 22.15 14.85 18.06
N SER A 227 22.13 16.03 18.68
CA SER A 227 23.21 16.57 19.50
C SER A 227 22.70 16.95 20.90
N SER A 228 23.60 17.22 21.83
CA SER A 228 23.23 17.74 23.16
C SER A 228 22.51 19.10 23.10
N SER A 229 22.68 19.86 22.02
CA SER A 229 22.02 21.13 21.74
C SER A 229 20.69 21.00 20.99
N GLY A 230 20.25 19.78 20.67
CA GLY A 230 19.03 19.51 19.89
C GLY A 230 19.32 18.79 18.57
N THR A 231 18.30 18.67 17.73
CA THR A 231 18.39 18.06 16.40
C THR A 231 18.74 19.11 15.33
N ALA A 232 19.59 18.75 14.38
CA ALA A 232 19.96 19.59 13.24
C ALA A 232 19.77 18.82 11.93
N SER A 233 19.20 19.46 10.92
CA SER A 233 19.09 18.88 9.58
C SER A 233 20.46 18.79 8.91
N LEU A 234 20.75 17.65 8.29
CA LEU A 234 22.01 17.44 7.57
C LEU A 234 22.11 18.38 6.35
N SER A 235 20.99 18.67 5.68
CA SER A 235 20.96 19.55 4.50
C SER A 235 21.19 21.03 4.82
N SER A 236 21.01 21.44 6.09
CA SER A 236 21.24 22.81 6.54
C SER A 236 22.51 22.96 7.38
N THR A 237 23.29 21.90 7.53
CA THR A 237 24.50 21.89 8.36
C THR A 237 25.73 21.86 7.45
N SER A 238 26.59 22.86 7.58
CA SER A 238 27.87 22.92 6.86
C SER A 238 29.00 23.20 7.84
N MET A 239 30.16 22.59 7.64
CA MET A 239 31.35 22.87 8.42
C MET A 239 32.46 23.39 7.50
N VAL A 240 33.03 24.54 7.84
CA VAL A 240 34.14 25.15 7.10
C VAL A 240 35.39 25.07 7.96
N THR A 241 36.41 24.36 7.49
CA THR A 241 37.68 24.15 8.20
C THR A 241 38.87 24.65 7.38
N SER A 242 40.02 24.90 8.02
CA SER A 242 41.28 25.06 7.29
C SER A 242 41.78 23.69 6.82
N SER A 243 42.67 23.64 5.82
CA SER A 243 43.22 22.37 5.30
C SER A 243 43.80 21.46 6.40
N THR A 244 44.59 22.03 7.30
CA THR A 244 45.19 21.28 8.43
C THR A 244 44.17 20.73 9.42
N ILE A 245 43.05 21.44 9.64
CA ILE A 245 41.98 20.99 10.52
C ILE A 245 41.08 20.00 9.80
N GLY A 246 40.83 20.19 8.50
CA GLY A 246 40.10 19.26 7.64
C GLY A 246 40.75 17.88 7.59
N ASP A 247 42.07 17.83 7.34
CA ASP A 247 42.82 16.56 7.33
C ASP A 247 42.82 15.85 8.70
N SER A 248 42.84 16.62 9.79
CA SER A 248 42.72 16.05 11.14
C SER A 248 41.30 15.59 11.44
N LEU A 249 40.29 16.27 10.92
CA LEU A 249 38.88 15.96 11.12
C LEU A 249 38.49 14.68 10.38
N SER A 250 38.94 14.50 9.14
CA SER A 250 38.71 13.28 8.35
C SER A 250 39.39 12.04 8.94
N SER A 251 40.23 12.21 9.97
CA SER A 251 40.86 11.11 10.71
C SER A 251 40.11 10.73 11.98
N ILE A 252 39.03 11.44 12.32
CA ILE A 252 38.21 11.15 13.50
C ILE A 252 37.24 10.02 13.14
N SER A 253 37.56 8.81 13.63
CA SER A 253 36.77 7.60 13.34
C SER A 253 35.33 7.63 13.86
N ALA A 254 34.99 8.59 14.73
CA ALA A 254 33.61 8.79 15.17
C ALA A 254 32.69 9.29 14.05
N PHE A 255 33.25 9.86 12.97
CA PHE A 255 32.50 10.32 11.81
C PHE A 255 32.38 9.27 10.69
N ASP A 256 33.18 8.20 10.72
CA ASP A 256 33.08 7.07 9.77
C ASP A 256 31.70 6.40 9.79
N SER A 257 31.01 6.46 10.94
CA SER A 257 29.70 5.84 11.14
C SER A 257 28.86 6.68 12.09
N THR A 258 28.25 7.72 11.55
CA THR A 258 27.39 8.63 12.29
C THR A 258 25.93 8.23 12.16
N MET A 259 25.25 8.07 13.30
CA MET A 259 23.81 7.81 13.32
C MET A 259 23.04 9.09 12.93
N ILE A 260 22.21 8.97 11.92
CA ILE A 260 21.21 9.97 11.51
C ILE A 260 19.82 9.36 11.63
N VAL A 261 18.81 10.20 11.78
CA VAL A 261 17.40 9.79 11.73
C VAL A 261 16.66 10.50 10.61
N ASP A 262 15.80 9.78 9.92
CA ASP A 262 14.94 10.34 8.88
C ASP A 262 13.63 10.90 9.44
N SER A 263 12.71 11.35 8.58
CA SER A 263 11.43 11.94 8.99
C SER A 263 10.45 10.94 9.64
N TYR A 264 10.72 9.64 9.53
CA TYR A 264 9.99 8.57 10.22
C TYR A 264 10.66 8.13 11.52
N ASN A 265 11.72 8.82 11.94
CA ASN A 265 12.53 8.49 13.12
C ASN A 265 13.16 7.09 13.01
N ARG A 266 13.57 6.73 11.79
CA ARG A 266 14.34 5.52 11.46
C ARG A 266 15.82 5.86 11.48
N ASP A 267 16.61 5.03 12.12
CA ASP A 267 18.05 5.20 12.25
C ASP A 267 18.81 4.66 11.03
N TYR A 268 19.81 5.42 10.61
CA TYR A 268 20.75 5.09 9.55
C TYR A 268 22.16 5.47 9.97
N TYR A 269 23.16 4.83 9.37
CA TYR A 269 24.57 5.12 9.63
C TYR A 269 25.23 5.60 8.34
N VAL A 270 25.78 6.82 8.37
CA VAL A 270 26.45 7.45 7.24
C VAL A 270 27.87 7.84 7.60
N ASP A 271 28.75 7.83 6.61
CA ASP A 271 30.10 8.37 6.72
C ASP A 271 30.06 9.90 6.50
N LEU A 272 30.62 10.64 7.45
CA LEU A 272 30.71 12.11 7.43
C LEU A 272 32.15 12.63 7.24
N ASN A 273 33.12 11.74 6.98
CA ASN A 273 34.52 12.11 6.72
C ASN A 273 34.78 12.57 5.27
#